data_AF-X8JB18-F1
#
_entry.id   AF-X8JB18-F1
#
_cell.length_a   1.000
_cell.length_b   1.000
_cell.length_c   1.000
_cell.angle_alpha   90.00
_cell.angle_beta   90.00
_cell.angle_gamma   90.00
#
_symmetry.space_group_name_H-M   'P 1'
#
loop_
_entity.id
_entity.type
_entity.pdbx_description
1 polymer ?
#
loop_
_entity_poly.entity_id
_entity_poly.type
_entity_poly.pdbx_seq_one_letter_code
_entity_poly.pdbx_strand_id
1 'polypeptide(L)'
;MIADQETILLDIFSRRVSLVVGEETEEAYGNDPACDWILGWIKAPDRPQQPPLASRTDIMSLLILLEGDRKAFLKSISSTVTPGVSGIMFMLWRHVHAKCISKTHSRPESIAVPFSELLWRCMLAATKDEVTPLMYMFNDMETISSLWDKHSKHYDEEDSKHVLNIYIMRLAPTNFQRFSRLTSVEMTAILRFIKWTVEPGCETLFPRVFSMTLDRIWEAVEGKEVDNSILVDAVGRALVYLGDFLQLLEHMLPISAPDAKDVMTILIEKGSLDLVGQTMLLMVPTKAPPRENPETERNTLFLGFVEMLYERIENILPPFVLAGEFSPYLPKWLKLHRHFISMRYRTENETRTKWDHFRMCGGSWRHMAKSLGLDPKITALLESGKRCHYSRCAAPDDLAGGELTCPLCLVPTYCSPQCQARDWKFDFGLGSHKQLCKRST
;
A
#
# COMPACT_ATOMS: atom_id res chain seq x y z
N MET A 1 7.02 9.57 32.93
CA MET A 1 8.40 10.03 32.68
C MET A 1 8.33 11.51 32.36
N ILE A 2 8.95 12.35 33.18
CA ILE A 2 9.10 13.78 32.90
C ILE A 2 10.23 13.87 31.87
N ALA A 3 9.95 14.41 30.68
CA ALA A 3 10.99 14.66 29.69
C ALA A 3 12.00 15.67 30.28
N ASP A 4 13.29 15.37 30.15
CA ASP A 4 14.36 16.27 30.59
C ASP A 4 14.26 17.61 29.82
N GLN A 5 14.58 18.72 30.48
CA GLN A 5 14.45 20.08 29.94
C GLN A 5 15.28 20.27 28.66
N GLU A 6 16.42 19.58 28.55
CA GLU A 6 17.24 19.54 27.33
C GLU A 6 16.50 18.88 26.17
N THR A 7 15.73 17.80 26.41
CA THR A 7 14.94 17.12 25.38
C THR A 7 13.87 18.06 24.81
N ILE A 8 13.22 18.85 25.67
CA ILE A 8 12.21 19.83 25.26
C ILE A 8 12.81 20.91 24.35
N LEU A 9 14.00 21.42 24.65
CA LEU A 9 14.66 22.42 23.83
C LEU A 9 15.08 21.86 22.46
N LEU A 10 15.57 20.62 22.42
CA LEU A 10 15.91 19.94 21.17
C LEU A 10 14.68 19.70 20.30
N ASP A 11 13.54 19.33 20.92
CA ASP A 11 12.27 19.16 20.20
C ASP A 11 11.76 20.49 19.61
N ILE A 12 11.83 21.59 20.37
CA ILE A 12 11.45 22.92 19.88
C ILE A 12 12.34 23.34 18.71
N PHE A 13 13.65 23.16 18.84
CA PHE A 13 14.60 23.47 17.78
C PHE A 13 14.34 22.64 16.53
N SER A 14 14.19 21.31 16.67
CA SER A 14 13.89 20.40 15.57
C SER A 14 12.64 20.83 14.82
N ARG A 15 11.54 21.07 15.56
CA ARG A 15 10.28 21.51 15.00
C ARG A 15 10.41 22.83 14.24
N ARG A 16 11.17 23.79 14.77
CA ARG A 16 11.39 25.07 14.09
C ARG A 16 12.17 24.90 12.79
N VAL A 17 13.20 24.06 12.79
CA VAL A 17 13.96 23.72 11.58
C VAL A 17 13.04 23.06 10.55
N SER A 18 12.23 22.07 10.95
CA SER A 18 11.34 21.36 10.04
C SER A 18 10.26 22.26 9.42
N LEU A 19 9.70 23.19 10.20
CA LEU A 19 8.73 24.17 9.71
C LEU A 19 9.35 25.05 8.62
N VAL A 20 10.53 25.63 8.89
CA VAL A 20 11.22 26.50 7.93
C VAL A 20 11.60 25.72 6.68
N VAL A 21 12.13 24.49 6.81
CA VAL A 21 12.45 23.64 5.67
C VAL A 21 11.21 23.29 4.87
N GLY A 22 10.09 22.99 5.53
CA GLY A 22 8.82 22.67 4.88
C GLY A 22 8.29 23.84 4.06
N GLU A 23 8.20 25.03 4.67
CA GLU A 23 7.77 26.27 4.02
C GLU A 23 8.63 26.59 2.79
N GLU A 24 9.95 26.55 2.94
CA GLU A 24 10.86 26.85 1.81
C GLU A 24 10.76 25.79 0.72
N THR A 25 10.70 24.51 1.06
CA THR A 25 10.65 23.43 0.05
C THR A 25 9.33 23.45 -0.72
N GLU A 26 8.22 23.79 -0.05
CA GLU A 26 6.92 23.99 -0.69
C GLU A 26 6.92 25.24 -1.60
N GLU A 27 7.50 26.36 -1.16
CA GLU A 27 7.66 27.56 -2.00
C GLU A 27 8.56 27.31 -3.23
N ALA A 28 9.57 26.43 -3.10
CA ALA A 28 10.46 26.07 -4.20
C ALA A 28 9.76 25.29 -5.31
N TYR A 29 8.62 24.66 -5.03
CA TYR A 29 7.95 23.74 -5.93
C TYR A 29 7.48 24.48 -7.20
N GLY A 30 8.26 24.36 -8.28
CA GLY A 30 8.04 25.03 -9.57
C GLY A 30 8.83 26.33 -9.80
N ASN A 31 9.69 26.78 -8.87
CA ASN A 31 10.54 27.97 -9.04
C ASN A 31 11.91 27.82 -8.31
N ASP A 32 12.86 27.15 -8.98
CA ASP A 32 14.08 26.53 -8.42
C ASP A 32 15.08 27.41 -7.61
N PRO A 33 15.35 28.70 -7.89
CA PRO A 33 16.37 29.44 -7.14
C PRO A 33 15.91 29.94 -5.76
N ALA A 34 14.62 29.77 -5.40
CA ALA A 34 13.99 30.51 -4.32
C ALA A 34 14.49 30.17 -2.91
N CYS A 35 15.19 29.05 -2.70
CA CYS A 35 15.50 28.54 -1.35
C CYS A 35 16.99 28.48 -1.02
N ASP A 36 17.89 28.62 -2.00
CA ASP A 36 19.35 28.57 -1.78
C ASP A 36 19.86 29.76 -0.94
N TRP A 37 19.06 30.82 -0.79
CA TRP A 37 19.36 31.97 0.06
C TRP A 37 19.44 31.59 1.55
N ILE A 38 18.64 30.62 2.01
CA ILE A 38 18.65 30.18 3.41
C ILE A 38 19.98 29.50 3.78
N LEU A 39 20.65 28.93 2.77
CA LEU A 39 21.97 28.31 2.89
C LEU A 39 23.12 29.31 2.71
N GLY A 40 22.80 30.57 2.40
CA GLY A 40 23.77 31.61 2.09
C GLY A 40 24.49 31.40 0.76
N TRP A 41 23.95 30.58 -0.16
CA TRP A 41 24.58 30.30 -1.46
C TRP A 41 24.18 31.31 -2.55
N ILE A 42 23.00 31.91 -2.42
CA ILE A 42 22.46 32.89 -3.37
C ILE A 42 21.94 34.10 -2.58
N LYS A 43 21.97 35.28 -3.21
CA LYS A 43 21.29 36.48 -2.68
C LYS A 43 19.85 36.52 -3.19
N ALA A 44 18.87 36.66 -2.31
CA ALA A 44 17.48 36.87 -2.68
C ALA A 44 17.06 38.33 -2.40
N PRO A 45 16.33 39.00 -3.33
CA PRO A 45 15.70 40.29 -3.05
C PRO A 45 14.77 40.16 -1.84
N ASP A 46 14.73 41.18 -0.98
CA ASP A 46 13.86 41.26 0.20
C ASP A 46 14.09 40.19 1.30
N ARG A 47 15.15 39.37 1.21
CA ARG A 47 15.53 38.40 2.25
C ARG A 47 16.88 38.74 2.90
N PRO A 48 17.09 38.42 4.18
CA PRO A 48 18.36 38.69 4.86
C PRO A 48 19.53 37.95 4.19
N GLN A 49 20.63 38.65 3.94
CA GLN A 49 21.85 38.00 3.45
C GLN A 49 22.50 37.20 4.58
N GLN A 50 22.56 35.88 4.41
CA GLN A 50 23.22 34.97 5.35
C GLN A 50 24.65 34.63 4.86
N PRO A 51 25.62 34.42 5.75
CA PRO A 51 26.88 33.79 5.38
C PRO A 51 26.61 32.35 4.90
N PRO A 52 27.42 31.79 3.99
CA PRO A 52 27.28 30.40 3.57
C PRO A 52 27.36 29.45 4.78
N LEU A 53 26.33 28.63 4.97
CA LEU A 53 26.24 27.69 6.10
C LEU A 53 27.32 26.60 6.02
N ALA A 54 27.59 26.12 4.80
CA ALA A 54 28.66 25.18 4.49
C ALA A 54 29.09 25.36 3.02
N SER A 55 30.34 25.00 2.71
CA SER A 55 30.78 24.95 1.32
C SER A 55 30.18 23.72 0.59
N ARG A 56 30.06 23.80 -0.73
CA ARG A 56 29.59 22.66 -1.54
C ARG A 56 30.49 21.44 -1.43
N THR A 57 31.78 21.63 -1.14
CA THR A 57 32.72 20.53 -0.92
C THR A 57 32.45 19.83 0.40
N ASP A 58 32.23 20.59 1.49
CA ASP A 58 31.94 20.04 2.81
C ASP A 58 30.64 19.22 2.79
N ILE A 59 29.64 19.66 2.03
CA ILE A 59 28.36 18.94 1.87
C ILE A 59 28.53 17.63 1.13
N MET A 60 29.37 17.62 0.10
CA MET A 60 29.72 16.37 -0.59
C MET A 60 30.47 15.42 0.34
N SER A 61 31.41 15.92 1.13
CA SER A 61 32.10 15.14 2.16
C SER A 61 31.13 14.58 3.19
N LEU A 62 30.16 15.38 3.65
CA LEU A 62 29.12 14.95 4.57
C LEU A 62 28.26 13.83 3.96
N LEU A 63 27.85 13.96 2.70
CA LEU A 63 27.09 12.92 2.00
C LEU A 63 27.84 11.59 1.98
N ILE A 64 29.13 11.62 1.62
CA ILE A 64 29.98 10.42 1.55
C ILE A 64 30.15 9.79 2.93
N LEU A 65 30.37 10.60 3.96
CA LEU A 65 30.53 10.11 5.34
C LEU A 65 29.25 9.45 5.85
N LEU A 66 28.10 10.10 5.69
CA LEU A 66 26.82 9.57 6.16
C LEU A 66 26.41 8.31 5.41
N GLU A 67 26.64 8.24 4.09
CA GLU A 67 26.32 7.04 3.30
C GLU A 67 27.27 5.87 3.65
N GLY A 68 28.57 6.15 3.82
CA GLY A 68 29.55 5.15 4.22
C GLY A 68 29.20 4.50 5.57
N ASP A 69 28.67 5.28 6.50
CA ASP A 69 28.22 4.84 7.84
C ASP A 69 26.70 4.70 7.96
N ARG A 70 25.98 4.51 6.85
CA ARG A 70 24.48 4.53 6.79
C ARG A 70 23.78 3.67 7.85
N LYS A 71 24.38 2.54 8.24
CA LYS A 71 23.83 1.63 9.27
C LYS A 71 23.92 2.24 10.66
N ALA A 72 25.11 2.71 11.03
CA ALA A 72 25.35 3.37 12.31
C ALA A 72 24.54 4.68 12.38
N PHE A 73 24.43 5.39 11.26
CA PHE A 73 23.60 6.59 11.13
C PHE A 73 22.12 6.28 11.41
N LEU A 74 21.51 5.29 10.72
CA LEU A 74 20.12 4.88 10.97
C LEU A 74 19.90 4.46 12.42
N LYS A 75 20.81 3.67 12.99
CA LYS A 75 20.73 3.24 14.38
C LYS A 75 20.75 4.43 15.34
N SER A 76 21.58 5.43 15.07
CA SER A 76 21.67 6.66 15.86
C SER A 76 20.36 7.46 15.81
N ILE A 77 19.86 7.77 14.61
CA ILE A 77 18.66 8.62 14.45
C ILE A 77 17.36 7.93 14.91
N SER A 78 17.30 6.60 14.84
CA SER A 78 16.15 5.82 15.33
C SER A 78 16.16 5.65 16.86
N SER A 79 17.33 5.60 17.49
CA SER A 79 17.48 5.34 18.92
C SER A 79 17.57 6.60 19.78
N THR A 80 17.99 7.74 19.22
CA THR A 80 18.25 9.00 19.94
C THR A 80 17.42 10.14 19.38
N VAL A 81 17.18 11.20 20.16
CA VAL A 81 16.56 12.43 19.63
C VAL A 81 17.62 13.18 18.83
N THR A 82 17.57 13.04 17.51
CA THR A 82 18.44 13.80 16.59
C THR A 82 17.63 14.96 16.04
N PRO A 83 17.75 16.18 16.60
CA PRO A 83 16.96 17.30 16.12
C PRO A 83 17.49 17.82 14.78
N GLY A 84 16.58 18.22 13.89
CA GLY A 84 16.93 18.91 12.64
C GLY A 84 17.49 18.02 11.54
N VAL A 85 17.14 16.72 11.52
CA VAL A 85 17.48 15.81 10.40
C VAL A 85 16.95 16.37 9.09
N SER A 86 15.73 16.91 9.10
CA SER A 86 15.14 17.61 7.95
C SER A 86 16.03 18.75 7.41
N GLY A 87 16.71 19.51 8.27
CA GLY A 87 17.64 20.57 7.87
C GLY A 87 18.92 20.04 7.21
N ILE A 88 19.48 18.96 7.75
CA ILE A 88 20.64 18.29 7.14
C ILE A 88 20.26 17.74 5.76
N MET A 89 19.12 17.05 5.68
CA MET A 89 18.62 16.49 4.42
C MET A 89 18.29 17.59 3.40
N PHE A 90 17.77 18.74 3.82
CA PHE A 90 17.53 19.88 2.95
C PHE A 90 18.83 20.40 2.30
N MET A 91 19.91 20.56 3.07
CA MET A 91 21.20 20.99 2.52
C MET A 91 21.74 20.00 1.47
N LEU A 92 21.65 18.70 1.79
CA LEU A 92 22.08 17.64 0.88
C LEU A 92 21.20 17.60 -0.38
N TRP A 93 19.88 17.74 -0.21
CA TRP A 93 18.91 17.79 -1.29
C TRP A 93 19.21 18.94 -2.25
N ARG A 94 19.42 20.16 -1.76
CA ARG A 94 19.76 21.31 -2.62
C ARG A 94 21.07 21.10 -3.39
N HIS A 95 22.06 20.47 -2.78
CA HIS A 95 23.29 20.10 -3.49
C HIS A 95 23.05 19.09 -4.61
N VAL A 96 22.24 18.06 -4.35
CA VAL A 96 21.86 17.03 -5.32
C VAL A 96 21.01 17.64 -6.44
N HIS A 97 20.02 18.46 -6.10
CA HIS A 97 19.12 19.14 -7.03
C HIS A 97 19.92 19.97 -8.04
N ALA A 98 20.79 20.86 -7.58
CA ALA A 98 21.61 21.72 -8.43
C ALA A 98 22.56 20.95 -9.36
N LYS A 99 22.97 19.73 -8.99
CA LYS A 99 23.92 18.91 -9.77
C LYS A 99 23.24 17.92 -10.71
N CYS A 100 22.19 17.26 -10.24
CA CYS A 100 21.56 16.15 -10.93
C CYS A 100 20.32 16.60 -11.71
N ILE A 101 19.48 17.45 -11.14
CA ILE A 101 18.23 17.90 -11.78
C ILE A 101 18.53 19.01 -12.79
N SER A 102 19.44 19.93 -12.46
CA SER A 102 19.94 20.93 -13.41
C SER A 102 20.92 20.36 -14.47
N LYS A 103 21.15 19.02 -14.47
CA LYS A 103 22.00 18.26 -15.42
C LYS A 103 23.43 18.79 -15.59
N THR A 104 24.01 19.34 -14.55
CA THR A 104 25.37 19.91 -14.59
C THR A 104 26.46 18.89 -14.26
N HIS A 105 26.10 17.74 -13.67
CA HIS A 105 27.04 16.69 -13.29
C HIS A 105 27.18 15.60 -14.35
N SER A 106 28.41 15.16 -14.61
CA SER A 106 28.71 14.12 -15.60
C SER A 106 28.29 12.70 -15.19
N ARG A 107 28.09 12.48 -13.88
CA ARG A 107 27.65 11.20 -13.28
C ARG A 107 26.62 11.45 -12.16
N PRO A 108 25.37 11.80 -12.49
CA PRO A 108 24.36 12.16 -11.49
C PRO A 108 24.06 11.04 -10.48
N GLU A 109 24.22 9.77 -10.89
CA GLU A 109 24.03 8.59 -10.05
C GLU A 109 24.95 8.57 -8.83
N SER A 110 26.18 9.07 -8.96
CA SER A 110 27.18 9.08 -7.87
C SER A 110 26.82 9.97 -6.68
N ILE A 111 25.80 10.81 -6.83
CA ILE A 111 25.32 11.73 -5.78
C ILE A 111 23.85 11.44 -5.45
N ALA A 112 23.01 11.21 -6.47
CA ALA A 112 21.59 10.94 -6.29
C ALA A 112 21.32 9.63 -5.53
N VAL A 113 22.11 8.58 -5.78
CA VAL A 113 21.93 7.28 -5.14
C VAL A 113 22.26 7.36 -3.64
N PRO A 114 23.45 7.85 -3.22
CA PRO A 114 23.75 8.08 -1.81
C PRO A 114 22.72 8.94 -1.09
N PHE A 115 22.26 10.02 -1.73
CA PHE A 115 21.27 10.89 -1.13
C PHE A 115 19.92 10.19 -0.93
N SER A 116 19.47 9.43 -1.94
CA SER A 116 18.22 8.67 -1.84
C SER A 116 18.29 7.69 -0.66
N GLU A 117 19.38 6.92 -0.55
CA GLU A 117 19.61 5.99 0.57
C GLU A 117 19.45 6.68 1.93
N LEU A 118 20.06 7.85 2.11
CA LEU A 118 19.96 8.61 3.36
C LEU A 118 18.55 9.17 3.59
N LEU A 119 17.91 9.70 2.55
CA LEU A 119 16.56 10.27 2.63
C LEU A 119 15.57 9.24 3.13
N TRP A 120 15.61 8.03 2.57
CA TRP A 120 14.71 6.96 2.97
C TRP A 120 14.92 6.51 4.41
N ARG A 121 16.17 6.37 4.85
CA ARG A 121 16.52 6.06 6.25
C ARG A 121 16.04 7.15 7.20
N CYS A 122 16.20 8.42 6.80
CA CYS A 122 15.69 9.54 7.57
C CYS A 122 14.17 9.50 7.67
N MET A 123 13.45 9.29 6.56
CA MET A 123 11.98 9.15 6.59
C MET A 123 11.52 8.03 7.52
N LEU A 124 12.19 6.88 7.47
CA LEU A 124 11.92 5.72 8.31
C LEU A 124 12.08 6.02 9.81
N ALA A 125 13.06 6.85 10.18
CA ALA A 125 13.33 7.24 11.58
C ALA A 125 12.78 8.62 12.00
N ALA A 126 12.20 9.37 11.07
CA ALA A 126 11.80 10.76 11.29
C ALA A 126 10.75 10.90 12.39
N THR A 127 10.89 11.97 13.17
CA THR A 127 9.86 12.39 14.12
C THR A 127 8.65 12.97 13.39
N LYS A 128 7.50 13.07 14.06
CA LYS A 128 6.24 13.55 13.45
C LYS A 128 6.37 14.92 12.76
N ASP A 129 7.23 15.80 13.30
CA ASP A 129 7.43 17.15 12.76
C ASP A 129 8.38 17.15 11.54
N GLU A 130 9.19 16.10 11.36
CA GLU A 130 10.20 16.02 10.30
C GLU A 130 9.75 15.27 9.05
N VAL A 131 8.69 14.47 9.12
CA VAL A 131 8.25 13.62 8.00
C VAL A 131 7.82 14.45 6.79
N THR A 132 7.03 15.51 7.00
CA THR A 132 6.49 16.34 5.90
C THR A 132 7.58 16.97 5.02
N PRO A 133 8.59 17.70 5.54
CA PRO A 133 9.63 18.25 4.68
C PRO A 133 10.44 17.16 3.95
N LEU A 134 10.67 16.00 4.58
CA LEU A 134 11.34 14.88 3.91
C LEU A 134 10.49 14.30 2.77
N MET A 135 9.16 14.25 2.93
CA MET A 135 8.25 13.84 1.87
C MET A 135 8.27 14.79 0.66
N TYR A 136 8.41 16.10 0.87
CA TYR A 136 8.56 17.03 -0.26
C TYR A 136 9.85 16.76 -1.06
N MET A 137 10.98 16.58 -0.36
CA MET A 137 12.25 16.22 -1.01
C MET A 137 12.14 14.88 -1.75
N PHE A 138 11.44 13.91 -1.16
CA PHE A 138 11.20 12.61 -1.79
C PHE A 138 10.42 12.77 -3.10
N ASN A 139 9.31 13.52 -3.09
CA ASN A 139 8.47 13.73 -4.27
C ASN A 139 9.23 14.43 -5.40
N ASP A 140 10.12 15.36 -5.08
CA ASP A 140 10.97 16.05 -6.06
C ASP A 140 12.01 15.10 -6.70
N MET A 141 12.59 14.22 -5.88
CA MET A 141 13.54 13.20 -6.33
C MET A 141 12.92 12.12 -7.24
N GLU A 142 11.58 12.05 -7.31
CA GLU A 142 10.86 11.12 -8.19
C GLU A 142 11.29 11.28 -9.66
N THR A 143 11.66 12.50 -10.08
CA THR A 143 12.17 12.81 -11.43
C THR A 143 13.43 12.03 -11.81
N ILE A 144 14.22 11.61 -10.82
CA ILE A 144 15.45 10.84 -11.00
C ILE A 144 15.40 9.49 -10.28
N SER A 145 14.21 9.01 -9.89
CA SER A 145 14.02 7.75 -9.16
C SER A 145 14.62 6.55 -9.89
N SER A 146 14.63 6.59 -11.23
CA SER A 146 15.19 5.51 -12.05
C SER A 146 16.69 5.28 -11.84
N LEU A 147 17.44 6.28 -11.37
CA LEU A 147 18.84 6.13 -10.98
C LEU A 147 18.96 5.24 -9.75
N TRP A 148 18.10 5.47 -8.75
CA TRP A 148 18.01 4.63 -7.56
C TRP A 148 17.56 3.21 -7.91
N ASP A 149 16.45 3.08 -8.64
CA ASP A 149 15.84 1.77 -8.93
C ASP A 149 16.81 0.85 -9.69
N LYS A 150 17.64 1.37 -10.60
CA LYS A 150 18.62 0.59 -11.37
C LYS A 150 19.96 0.33 -10.66
N HIS A 151 20.28 1.07 -9.62
CA HIS A 151 21.54 0.89 -8.91
C HIS A 151 21.55 -0.44 -8.15
N SER A 152 22.68 -1.16 -8.17
CA SER A 152 22.84 -2.37 -7.36
C SER A 152 23.00 -1.97 -5.90
N LYS A 153 22.20 -2.55 -5.02
CA LYS A 153 22.31 -2.29 -3.59
C LYS A 153 22.95 -3.49 -2.91
N HIS A 154 23.76 -3.21 -1.90
CA HIS A 154 24.42 -4.23 -1.09
C HIS A 154 24.06 -3.97 0.36
N TYR A 155 23.06 -4.70 0.83
CA TYR A 155 22.66 -4.72 2.23
C TYR A 155 23.13 -6.02 2.87
N ASP A 156 23.11 -6.07 4.19
CA ASP A 156 23.25 -7.33 4.90
C ASP A 156 21.99 -7.61 5.71
N GLU A 157 21.93 -8.83 6.23
CA GLU A 157 20.82 -9.34 7.01
C GLU A 157 20.57 -8.49 8.27
N GLU A 158 21.62 -8.02 8.95
CA GLU A 158 21.48 -7.21 10.18
C GLU A 158 20.79 -5.87 9.87
N ASP A 159 21.25 -5.17 8.83
CA ASP A 159 20.68 -3.90 8.40
C ASP A 159 19.24 -4.08 7.92
N SER A 160 18.98 -5.13 7.14
CA SER A 160 17.63 -5.51 6.67
C SER A 160 16.66 -5.71 7.84
N LYS A 161 17.08 -6.47 8.86
CA LYS A 161 16.29 -6.69 10.09
C LYS A 161 16.06 -5.38 10.84
N HIS A 162 17.06 -4.52 10.92
CA HIS A 162 16.93 -3.25 11.62
C HIS A 162 15.93 -2.32 10.93
N VAL A 163 16.01 -2.18 9.61
CA VAL A 163 15.06 -1.41 8.79
C VAL A 163 13.63 -1.93 8.97
N LEU A 164 13.41 -3.25 8.86
CA LEU A 164 12.08 -3.85 9.00
C LEU A 164 11.49 -3.63 10.40
N ASN A 165 12.30 -3.75 11.45
CA ASN A 165 11.85 -3.51 12.82
C ASN A 165 11.44 -2.05 13.04
N ILE A 166 12.20 -1.08 12.52
CA ILE A 166 11.81 0.33 12.62
C ILE A 166 10.50 0.56 11.86
N TYR A 167 10.33 -0.04 10.67
CA TYR A 167 9.09 0.08 9.90
C TYR A 167 7.88 -0.46 10.67
N ILE A 168 7.99 -1.66 11.25
CA ILE A 168 6.95 -2.25 12.11
C ILE A 168 6.62 -1.32 13.28
N MET A 169 7.63 -0.74 13.94
CA MET A 169 7.42 0.21 15.03
C MET A 169 6.70 1.48 14.58
N ARG A 170 7.00 2.00 13.38
CA ARG A 170 6.38 3.21 12.83
C ARG A 170 4.92 3.01 12.44
N LEU A 171 4.52 1.79 12.07
CA LEU A 171 3.13 1.46 11.78
C LEU A 171 2.25 1.39 13.04
N ALA A 172 2.85 1.11 14.20
CA ALA A 172 2.17 1.04 15.49
C ALA A 172 3.03 1.69 16.59
N PRO A 173 3.20 3.03 16.57
CA PRO A 173 4.12 3.71 17.47
C PRO A 173 3.63 3.63 18.91
N THR A 174 4.53 3.31 19.84
CA THR A 174 4.24 3.32 21.28
C THR A 174 4.51 4.69 21.90
N ASN A 175 5.41 5.48 21.31
CA ASN A 175 5.72 6.84 21.74
C ASN A 175 5.05 7.88 20.82
N PHE A 176 3.78 8.17 21.12
CA PHE A 176 2.98 9.16 20.37
C PHE A 176 3.44 10.61 20.56
N GLN A 177 4.30 10.90 21.54
CA GLN A 177 4.88 12.23 21.67
C GLN A 177 5.83 12.52 20.51
N ARG A 178 6.62 11.51 20.14
CA ARG A 178 7.69 11.63 19.14
C ARG A 178 7.27 11.21 17.74
N PHE A 179 6.53 10.12 17.63
CA PHE A 179 6.13 9.55 16.35
C PHE A 179 4.63 9.68 16.16
N SER A 180 4.24 10.17 14.98
CA SER A 180 2.90 9.96 14.45
C SER A 180 2.87 8.58 13.78
N ARG A 181 1.67 8.01 13.74
CA ARG A 181 1.42 6.88 12.85
C ARG A 181 1.59 7.34 11.41
N LEU A 182 2.28 6.53 10.59
CA LEU A 182 2.47 6.86 9.18
C LEU A 182 1.14 7.03 8.46
N THR A 183 1.02 8.01 7.56
CA THR A 183 -0.11 8.08 6.61
C THR A 183 -0.02 6.96 5.58
N SER A 184 -1.10 6.66 4.85
CA SER A 184 -1.07 5.66 3.77
C SER A 184 -0.02 6.02 2.71
N VAL A 185 0.14 7.31 2.40
CA VAL A 185 1.12 7.82 1.44
C VAL A 185 2.54 7.61 1.97
N GLU A 186 2.84 8.04 3.19
CA GLU A 186 4.16 7.87 3.83
C GLU A 186 4.55 6.39 3.94
N MET A 187 3.61 5.55 4.36
CA MET A 187 3.79 4.09 4.44
C MET A 187 4.19 3.52 3.08
N THR A 188 3.49 3.88 2.01
CA THR A 188 3.81 3.36 0.65
C THR A 188 5.14 3.85 0.12
N ALA A 189 5.51 5.10 0.42
CA ALA A 189 6.81 5.65 0.06
C ALA A 189 7.94 4.90 0.76
N ILE A 190 7.82 4.68 2.07
CA ILE A 190 8.80 3.92 2.86
C ILE A 190 8.86 2.45 2.40
N LEU A 191 7.71 1.82 2.13
CA LEU A 191 7.67 0.43 1.67
C LEU A 191 8.34 0.23 0.30
N ARG A 192 8.25 1.23 -0.60
CA ARG A 192 8.98 1.24 -1.88
C ARG A 192 10.49 1.16 -1.67
N PHE A 193 11.02 1.78 -0.62
CA PHE A 193 12.42 1.69 -0.27
C PHE A 193 12.77 0.32 0.30
N ILE A 194 12.00 -0.13 1.29
CA ILE A 194 12.28 -1.37 2.03
C ILE A 194 12.37 -2.58 1.11
N LYS A 195 11.55 -2.66 0.05
CA LYS A 195 11.62 -3.79 -0.89
C LYS A 195 13.01 -4.01 -1.50
N TRP A 196 13.82 -2.95 -1.60
CA TRP A 196 15.17 -3.00 -2.14
C TRP A 196 16.23 -3.29 -1.06
N THR A 197 15.88 -3.14 0.22
CA THR A 197 16.81 -3.27 1.34
C THR A 197 16.81 -4.62 2.02
N VAL A 198 15.89 -5.50 1.64
CA VAL A 198 15.65 -6.76 2.35
C VAL A 198 16.43 -7.89 1.69
N GLU A 199 17.38 -8.44 2.42
CA GLU A 199 18.15 -9.63 2.05
C GLU A 199 17.52 -10.91 2.65
N PRO A 200 17.83 -12.09 2.08
CA PRO A 200 17.48 -13.37 2.69
C PRO A 200 17.94 -13.48 4.15
N GLY A 201 17.17 -14.17 4.99
CA GLY A 201 17.39 -14.30 6.45
C GLY A 201 16.48 -13.40 7.31
N CYS A 202 15.63 -12.59 6.67
CA CYS A 202 14.69 -11.68 7.32
C CYS A 202 13.23 -12.18 7.33
N GLU A 203 12.97 -13.36 6.78
CA GLU A 203 11.65 -13.91 6.47
C GLU A 203 10.73 -13.98 7.71
N THR A 204 11.32 -14.27 8.86
CA THR A 204 10.65 -14.30 10.17
C THR A 204 9.94 -13.00 10.56
N LEU A 205 10.31 -11.86 9.96
CA LEU A 205 9.67 -10.57 10.18
C LEU A 205 8.50 -10.32 9.22
N PHE A 206 8.40 -11.05 8.10
CA PHE A 206 7.42 -10.78 7.05
C PHE A 206 5.97 -10.93 7.52
N PRO A 207 5.58 -11.95 8.32
CA PRO A 207 4.24 -12.02 8.90
C PRO A 207 3.86 -10.70 9.60
N ARG A 208 4.76 -10.13 10.39
CA ARG A 208 4.49 -8.88 11.11
C ARG A 208 4.38 -7.67 10.17
N VAL A 209 5.24 -7.59 9.14
CA VAL A 209 5.21 -6.55 8.12
C VAL A 209 3.86 -6.55 7.37
N PHE A 210 3.42 -7.72 6.92
CA PHE A 210 2.13 -7.88 6.24
C PHE A 210 0.96 -7.47 7.13
N SER A 211 0.94 -8.02 8.35
CA SER A 211 -0.15 -7.79 9.30
C SER A 211 -0.32 -6.30 9.61
N MET A 212 0.77 -5.61 9.95
CA MET A 212 0.75 -4.17 10.29
C MET A 212 0.46 -3.29 9.08
N THR A 213 0.97 -3.64 7.89
CA THR A 213 0.71 -2.87 6.67
C THR A 213 -0.76 -2.97 6.27
N LEU A 214 -1.34 -4.17 6.31
CA LEU A 214 -2.76 -4.37 5.97
C LEU A 214 -3.69 -3.68 6.97
N ASP A 215 -3.41 -3.78 8.28
CA ASP A 215 -4.16 -3.05 9.31
C ASP A 215 -4.14 -1.55 9.02
N ARG A 216 -2.97 -1.01 8.67
CA ARG A 216 -2.84 0.42 8.40
C ARG A 216 -3.59 0.86 7.14
N ILE A 217 -3.57 0.03 6.10
CA ILE A 217 -4.35 0.29 4.88
C ILE A 217 -5.85 0.32 5.21
N TRP A 218 -6.35 -0.65 5.97
CA TRP A 218 -7.76 -0.67 6.36
C TRP A 218 -8.18 0.59 7.11
N GLU A 219 -7.36 1.05 8.04
CA GLU A 219 -7.60 2.30 8.75
C GLU A 219 -7.62 3.52 7.82
N ALA A 220 -6.77 3.55 6.79
CA ALA A 220 -6.80 4.63 5.79
C ALA A 220 -8.11 4.62 4.98
N VAL A 221 -8.58 3.42 4.62
CA VAL A 221 -9.83 3.20 3.88
C VAL A 221 -11.04 3.60 4.74
N GLU A 222 -11.11 3.14 5.98
CA GLU A 222 -12.21 3.42 6.91
C GLU A 222 -12.24 4.90 7.33
N GLY A 223 -11.06 5.46 7.61
CA GLY A 223 -10.88 6.84 8.01
C GLY A 223 -11.02 7.85 6.87
N LYS A 224 -11.09 7.37 5.61
CA LYS A 224 -11.08 8.22 4.40
C LYS A 224 -9.93 9.23 4.45
N GLU A 225 -8.74 8.73 4.77
CA GLU A 225 -7.57 9.56 5.06
C GLU A 225 -7.19 10.48 3.89
N VAL A 226 -7.36 9.98 2.67
CA VAL A 226 -7.09 10.70 1.41
C VAL A 226 -8.23 10.46 0.42
N ASP A 227 -8.25 11.24 -0.66
CA ASP A 227 -9.18 11.03 -1.77
C ASP A 227 -9.09 9.60 -2.32
N ASN A 228 -10.23 9.06 -2.77
CA ASN A 228 -10.33 7.69 -3.29
C ASN A 228 -9.26 7.37 -4.34
N SER A 229 -8.92 8.33 -5.18
CA SER A 229 -8.01 8.14 -6.29
C SER A 229 -6.53 8.08 -5.84
N ILE A 230 -6.18 8.74 -4.72
CA ILE A 230 -4.88 8.60 -4.04
C ILE A 230 -4.87 7.29 -3.25
N LEU A 231 -5.98 6.95 -2.59
CA LEU A 231 -6.12 5.71 -1.83
C LEU A 231 -5.95 4.47 -2.73
N VAL A 232 -6.56 4.45 -3.91
CA VAL A 232 -6.41 3.35 -4.89
C VAL A 232 -4.94 3.15 -5.28
N ASP A 233 -4.21 4.23 -5.56
CA ASP A 233 -2.78 4.17 -5.90
C ASP A 233 -1.95 3.67 -4.71
N ALA A 234 -2.21 4.19 -3.50
CA ALA A 234 -1.53 3.77 -2.28
C ALA A 234 -1.76 2.27 -1.97
N VAL A 235 -2.99 1.78 -2.05
CA VAL A 235 -3.31 0.36 -1.85
C VAL A 235 -2.60 -0.50 -2.89
N GLY A 236 -2.70 -0.15 -4.17
CA GLY A 236 -2.05 -0.90 -5.24
C GLY A 236 -0.54 -1.01 -5.04
N ARG A 237 0.12 0.11 -4.74
CA ARG A 237 1.57 0.16 -4.46
C ARG A 237 1.94 -0.67 -3.25
N ALA A 238 1.19 -0.56 -2.15
CA ALA A 238 1.45 -1.35 -0.97
C ALA A 238 1.37 -2.86 -1.27
N LEU A 239 0.33 -3.29 -2.00
CA LEU A 239 0.13 -4.69 -2.35
C LEU A 239 1.24 -5.24 -3.26
N VAL A 240 1.67 -4.50 -4.30
CA VAL A 240 2.79 -4.98 -5.15
C VAL A 240 4.10 -5.04 -4.37
N TYR A 241 4.38 -4.06 -3.49
CA TYR A 241 5.59 -4.09 -2.69
C TYR A 241 5.56 -5.22 -1.65
N LEU A 242 4.41 -5.52 -1.04
CA LEU A 242 4.24 -6.73 -0.23
C LEU A 242 4.50 -7.99 -1.07
N GLY A 243 4.05 -8.01 -2.32
CA GLY A 243 4.41 -9.06 -3.28
C GLY A 243 5.92 -9.24 -3.45
N ASP A 244 6.74 -8.18 -3.36
CA ASP A 244 8.21 -8.29 -3.45
C ASP A 244 8.81 -9.11 -2.30
N PHE A 245 8.20 -9.09 -1.12
CA PHE A 245 8.57 -9.97 -0.01
C PHE A 245 8.15 -11.42 -0.25
N LEU A 246 7.00 -11.66 -0.90
CA LEU A 246 6.55 -13.00 -1.27
C LEU A 246 7.54 -13.68 -2.22
N GLN A 247 8.09 -12.91 -3.16
CA GLN A 247 9.11 -13.40 -4.07
C GLN A 247 10.38 -13.84 -3.31
N LEU A 248 10.79 -13.12 -2.26
CA LEU A 248 11.92 -13.55 -1.42
C LEU A 248 11.62 -14.86 -0.68
N LEU A 249 10.39 -15.03 -0.16
CA LEU A 249 9.97 -16.28 0.46
C LEU A 249 10.06 -17.44 -0.52
N GLU A 250 9.55 -17.27 -1.75
CA GLU A 250 9.58 -18.26 -2.82
C GLU A 250 11.02 -18.77 -3.08
N HIS A 251 11.98 -17.86 -3.25
CA HIS A 251 13.38 -18.23 -3.50
C HIS A 251 14.04 -19.00 -2.36
N MET A 252 13.54 -18.84 -1.13
CA MET A 252 14.09 -19.47 0.08
C MET A 252 13.33 -20.73 0.50
N LEU A 253 12.35 -21.17 -0.28
CA LEU A 253 11.68 -22.43 -0.02
C LEU A 253 12.67 -23.61 -0.20
N PRO A 254 12.67 -24.60 0.73
CA PRO A 254 11.66 -24.87 1.75
C PRO A 254 11.90 -24.22 3.13
N ILE A 255 13.00 -23.49 3.33
CA ILE A 255 13.42 -22.98 4.66
C ILE A 255 12.37 -22.02 5.23
N SER A 256 11.84 -21.14 4.38
CA SER A 256 10.84 -20.12 4.70
C SER A 256 9.39 -20.64 4.74
N ALA A 257 9.15 -21.95 4.62
CA ALA A 257 7.80 -22.52 4.53
C ALA A 257 6.87 -22.17 5.72
N PRO A 258 7.35 -22.14 6.99
CA PRO A 258 6.54 -21.68 8.12
C PRO A 258 6.13 -20.21 7.97
N ASP A 259 7.07 -19.33 7.64
CA ASP A 259 6.82 -17.89 7.48
C ASP A 259 5.87 -17.61 6.31
N ALA A 260 6.02 -18.36 5.21
CA ALA A 260 5.13 -18.32 4.07
C ALA A 260 3.69 -18.71 4.45
N LYS A 261 3.52 -19.77 5.24
CA LYS A 261 2.20 -20.16 5.75
C LYS A 261 1.59 -19.08 6.63
N ASP A 262 2.37 -18.50 7.54
CA ASP A 262 1.90 -17.44 8.43
C ASP A 262 1.48 -16.19 7.65
N VAL A 263 2.25 -15.78 6.63
CA VAL A 263 1.89 -14.69 5.73
C VAL A 263 0.56 -14.98 5.01
N MET A 264 0.35 -16.22 4.55
CA MET A 264 -0.91 -16.61 3.91
C MET A 264 -2.09 -16.54 4.87
N THR A 265 -1.93 -17.02 6.11
CA THR A 265 -2.95 -16.88 7.16
C THR A 265 -3.26 -15.41 7.43
N ILE A 266 -2.25 -14.54 7.49
CA ILE A 266 -2.45 -13.09 7.68
C ILE A 266 -3.21 -12.46 6.53
N LEU A 267 -2.89 -12.76 5.27
CA LEU A 267 -3.62 -12.24 4.12
C LEU A 267 -5.12 -12.55 4.20
N ILE A 268 -5.44 -13.77 4.64
CA ILE A 268 -6.79 -14.27 4.86
C ILE A 268 -7.47 -13.54 6.02
N GLU A 269 -6.87 -13.57 7.21
CA GLU A 269 -7.42 -12.99 8.45
C GLU A 269 -7.60 -11.48 8.36
N LYS A 270 -6.65 -10.79 7.72
CA LYS A 270 -6.71 -9.34 7.47
C LYS A 270 -7.55 -8.98 6.26
N GLY A 271 -8.22 -9.95 5.62
CA GLY A 271 -9.20 -9.69 4.57
C GLY A 271 -8.62 -9.02 3.32
N SER A 272 -7.43 -9.41 2.86
CA SER A 272 -6.77 -8.81 1.69
C SER A 272 -7.66 -8.84 0.43
N LEU A 273 -8.49 -9.87 0.27
CA LEU A 273 -9.47 -9.97 -0.81
C LEU A 273 -10.60 -8.95 -0.71
N ASP A 274 -11.12 -8.75 0.50
CA ASP A 274 -12.16 -7.76 0.75
C ASP A 274 -11.58 -6.35 0.51
N LEU A 275 -10.33 -6.12 0.89
CA LEU A 275 -9.60 -4.87 0.64
C LEU A 275 -9.47 -4.58 -0.85
N VAL A 276 -8.99 -5.56 -1.63
CA VAL A 276 -8.87 -5.43 -3.09
C VAL A 276 -10.23 -5.17 -3.71
N GLY A 277 -11.24 -5.95 -3.33
CA GLY A 277 -12.59 -5.81 -3.86
C GLY A 277 -13.21 -4.44 -3.56
N GLN A 278 -13.04 -3.95 -2.33
CA GLN A 278 -13.48 -2.60 -1.94
C GLN A 278 -12.73 -1.52 -2.71
N THR A 279 -11.42 -1.67 -2.89
CA THR A 279 -10.62 -0.71 -3.65
C THR A 279 -11.03 -0.67 -5.11
N MET A 280 -11.36 -1.82 -5.73
CA MET A 280 -11.93 -1.86 -7.07
C MET A 280 -13.24 -1.07 -7.20
N LEU A 281 -14.07 -1.05 -6.15
CA LEU A 281 -15.32 -0.28 -6.13
C LEU A 281 -15.11 1.22 -5.90
N LEU A 282 -13.95 1.63 -5.36
CA LEU A 282 -13.58 3.05 -5.18
C LEU A 282 -13.01 3.67 -6.46
N MET A 283 -12.55 2.86 -7.41
CA MET A 283 -12.03 3.32 -8.69
C MET A 283 -13.09 4.07 -9.49
N VAL A 284 -12.68 5.21 -10.08
CA VAL A 284 -13.56 5.98 -10.96
C VAL A 284 -13.67 5.25 -12.32
N PRO A 285 -14.87 5.08 -12.91
CA PRO A 285 -14.99 4.51 -14.25
C PRO A 285 -14.32 5.40 -15.30
N THR A 286 -13.36 4.86 -16.04
CA THR A 286 -12.61 5.60 -17.05
C THR A 286 -12.66 4.98 -18.44
N LYS A 287 -12.35 5.78 -19.47
CA LYS A 287 -12.26 5.32 -20.86
C LYS A 287 -10.91 4.67 -21.08
N ALA A 288 -10.92 3.48 -21.69
CA ALA A 288 -9.72 2.95 -22.35
C ALA A 288 -9.61 3.60 -23.75
N PRO A 289 -8.40 3.96 -24.23
CA PRO A 289 -7.07 3.63 -23.70
C PRO A 289 -6.51 4.62 -22.64
N PRO A 290 -5.42 4.25 -21.93
CA PRO A 290 -4.90 4.99 -20.76
C PRO A 290 -4.35 6.40 -21.02
N ARG A 291 -4.00 6.70 -22.28
CA ARG A 291 -3.02 7.74 -22.62
C ARG A 291 -3.47 9.19 -22.39
N GLU A 292 -4.72 9.44 -22.02
CA GLU A 292 -5.28 10.79 -21.91
C GLU A 292 -5.86 11.11 -20.52
N ASN A 293 -5.96 10.13 -19.61
CA ASN A 293 -6.57 10.34 -18.29
C ASN A 293 -5.74 9.70 -17.16
N PRO A 294 -5.20 10.52 -16.22
CA PRO A 294 -4.45 10.03 -15.05
C PRO A 294 -5.21 9.02 -14.17
N GLU A 295 -6.55 9.07 -14.15
CA GLU A 295 -7.38 8.07 -13.46
C GLU A 295 -7.32 6.71 -14.17
N THR A 296 -7.26 6.67 -15.52
CA THR A 296 -7.17 5.40 -16.26
C THR A 296 -5.84 4.71 -16.03
N GLU A 297 -4.76 5.48 -16.01
CA GLU A 297 -3.42 4.97 -15.70
C GLU A 297 -3.38 4.36 -14.30
N ARG A 298 -3.88 5.08 -13.29
CA ARG A 298 -3.95 4.58 -11.90
C ARG A 298 -4.78 3.32 -11.76
N ASN A 299 -5.96 3.27 -12.37
CA ASN A 299 -6.79 2.06 -12.37
C ASN A 299 -6.05 0.87 -13.00
N THR A 300 -5.36 1.10 -14.11
CA THR A 300 -4.61 0.05 -14.82
C THR A 300 -3.42 -0.44 -13.98
N LEU A 301 -2.69 0.48 -13.35
CA LEU A 301 -1.59 0.15 -12.44
C LEU A 301 -2.09 -0.64 -11.22
N PHE A 302 -3.17 -0.19 -10.57
CA PHE A 302 -3.76 -0.89 -9.44
C PHE A 302 -4.15 -2.33 -9.81
N LEU A 303 -4.87 -2.52 -10.92
CA LEU A 303 -5.29 -3.85 -11.37
C LEU A 303 -4.08 -4.75 -11.67
N GLY A 304 -3.06 -4.24 -12.37
CA GLY A 304 -1.84 -5.00 -12.65
C GLY A 304 -1.02 -5.31 -11.39
N PHE A 305 -0.97 -4.41 -10.42
CA PHE A 305 -0.31 -4.62 -9.12
C PHE A 305 -0.99 -5.71 -8.30
N VAL A 306 -2.33 -5.73 -8.31
CA VAL A 306 -3.11 -6.78 -7.68
C VAL A 306 -2.86 -8.13 -8.37
N GLU A 307 -2.94 -8.19 -9.70
CA GLU A 307 -2.66 -9.43 -10.45
C GLU A 307 -1.28 -9.98 -10.10
N MET A 308 -0.22 -9.15 -10.14
CA MET A 308 1.13 -9.56 -9.76
C MET A 308 1.25 -10.09 -8.32
N LEU A 309 0.52 -9.53 -7.36
CA LEU A 309 0.52 -10.05 -5.99
C LEU A 309 -0.03 -11.48 -5.94
N TYR A 310 -1.17 -11.73 -6.60
CA TYR A 310 -1.80 -13.05 -6.56
C TYR A 310 -1.07 -14.09 -7.40
N GLU A 311 -0.40 -13.69 -8.49
CA GLU A 311 0.55 -14.55 -9.22
C GLU A 311 1.72 -15.00 -8.31
N ARG A 312 2.21 -14.12 -7.42
CA ARG A 312 3.27 -14.50 -6.47
C ARG A 312 2.77 -15.40 -5.35
N ILE A 313 1.51 -15.23 -4.93
CA ILE A 313 0.85 -16.16 -3.99
C ILE A 313 0.75 -17.56 -4.60
N GLU A 314 0.42 -17.65 -5.90
CA GLU A 314 0.33 -18.93 -6.64
C GLU A 314 1.64 -19.72 -6.61
N ASN A 315 2.79 -19.04 -6.58
CA ASN A 315 4.09 -19.69 -6.54
C ASN A 315 4.51 -20.19 -5.14
N ILE A 316 3.90 -19.68 -4.07
CA ILE A 316 4.29 -20.02 -2.70
C ILE A 316 3.68 -21.33 -2.23
N LEU A 317 2.39 -21.54 -2.52
CA LEU A 317 1.65 -22.72 -2.07
C LEU A 317 0.99 -23.45 -3.25
N PRO A 318 0.90 -24.79 -3.21
CA PRO A 318 0.21 -25.54 -4.24
C PRO A 318 -1.26 -25.09 -4.41
N PRO A 319 -1.80 -25.08 -5.64
CA PRO A 319 -3.16 -24.59 -5.92
C PRO A 319 -4.26 -25.27 -5.08
N PHE A 320 -4.12 -26.55 -4.74
CA PHE A 320 -5.12 -27.25 -3.91
C PHE A 320 -5.13 -26.76 -2.46
N VAL A 321 -3.98 -26.31 -1.94
CA VAL A 321 -3.87 -25.72 -0.59
C VAL A 321 -4.52 -24.34 -0.60
N LEU A 322 -4.15 -23.49 -1.57
CA LEU A 322 -4.75 -22.16 -1.75
C LEU A 322 -6.28 -22.25 -1.92
N ALA A 323 -6.75 -23.18 -2.77
CA ALA A 323 -8.18 -23.38 -2.98
C ALA A 323 -8.90 -23.88 -1.72
N GLY A 324 -8.22 -24.58 -0.83
CA GLY A 324 -8.72 -25.00 0.48
C GLY A 324 -8.87 -23.80 1.42
N GLU A 325 -7.78 -23.06 1.62
CA GLU A 325 -7.68 -21.91 2.52
C GLU A 325 -8.62 -20.76 2.13
N PHE A 326 -8.76 -20.48 0.83
CA PHE A 326 -9.64 -19.42 0.33
C PHE A 326 -11.08 -19.90 0.02
N SER A 327 -11.37 -21.20 0.15
CA SER A 327 -12.73 -21.73 -0.07
C SER A 327 -13.82 -21.03 0.76
N PRO A 328 -13.59 -20.67 2.04
CA PRO A 328 -14.57 -19.94 2.84
C PRO A 328 -14.92 -18.55 2.30
N TYR A 329 -14.08 -17.96 1.43
CA TYR A 329 -14.29 -16.63 0.84
C TYR A 329 -15.11 -16.67 -0.46
N LEU A 330 -15.32 -17.86 -1.05
CA LEU A 330 -16.11 -18.04 -2.27
C LEU A 330 -17.47 -17.32 -2.24
N PRO A 331 -18.23 -17.33 -1.12
CA PRO A 331 -19.48 -16.58 -1.04
C PRO A 331 -19.31 -15.09 -1.32
N LYS A 332 -18.37 -14.44 -0.63
CA LYS A 332 -18.09 -13.01 -0.79
C LYS A 332 -17.55 -12.71 -2.19
N TRP A 333 -16.68 -13.59 -2.68
CA TRP A 333 -16.10 -13.49 -4.01
C TRP A 333 -17.16 -13.41 -5.12
N LEU A 334 -18.12 -14.33 -5.08
CA LEU A 334 -19.18 -14.42 -6.07
C LEU A 334 -20.08 -13.18 -6.06
N LYS A 335 -20.30 -12.54 -4.90
CA LYS A 335 -21.05 -11.28 -4.82
C LYS A 335 -20.41 -10.20 -5.67
N LEU A 336 -19.10 -9.99 -5.50
CA LEU A 336 -18.38 -8.96 -6.23
C LEU A 336 -18.23 -9.33 -7.72
N HIS A 337 -17.94 -10.59 -8.02
CA HIS A 337 -17.87 -11.07 -9.40
C HIS A 337 -19.19 -10.80 -10.16
N ARG A 338 -20.32 -11.11 -9.53
CA ARG A 338 -21.64 -10.86 -10.11
C ARG A 338 -22.00 -9.38 -10.18
N HIS A 339 -21.54 -8.56 -9.23
CA HIS A 339 -21.67 -7.11 -9.33
C HIS A 339 -21.00 -6.60 -10.62
N PHE A 340 -19.74 -6.99 -10.88
CA PHE A 340 -19.05 -6.59 -12.10
C PHE A 340 -19.77 -7.08 -13.37
N ILE A 341 -20.26 -8.32 -13.39
CA ILE A 341 -21.04 -8.84 -14.52
C ILE A 341 -22.34 -8.05 -14.73
N SER A 342 -23.11 -7.85 -13.66
CA SER A 342 -24.41 -7.18 -13.70
C SER A 342 -24.27 -5.73 -14.16
N MET A 343 -23.28 -5.02 -13.62
CA MET A 343 -23.00 -3.64 -14.01
C MET A 343 -22.52 -3.54 -15.45
N ARG A 344 -21.72 -4.51 -15.93
CA ARG A 344 -21.33 -4.59 -17.34
C ARG A 344 -22.54 -4.74 -18.27
N TYR A 345 -23.48 -5.63 -17.97
CA TYR A 345 -24.70 -5.79 -18.79
C TYR A 345 -25.61 -4.56 -18.74
N ARG A 346 -25.82 -3.97 -17.55
CA ARG A 346 -26.64 -2.76 -17.41
C ARG A 346 -26.06 -1.55 -18.16
N THR A 347 -24.74 -1.49 -18.26
CA THR A 347 -24.03 -0.40 -18.94
C THR A 347 -23.71 -0.69 -20.40
N GLU A 348 -24.18 -1.81 -20.95
CA GLU A 348 -23.98 -2.20 -22.36
C GLU A 348 -24.58 -1.17 -23.34
N ASN A 349 -25.65 -0.48 -22.92
CA ASN A 349 -26.28 0.61 -23.66
C ASN A 349 -25.88 2.02 -23.15
N GLU A 350 -25.03 2.10 -22.12
CA GLU A 350 -24.52 3.37 -21.58
C GLU A 350 -23.18 3.76 -22.25
N THR A 351 -22.53 4.83 -21.76
CA THR A 351 -21.19 5.23 -22.22
C THR A 351 -20.21 4.06 -22.12
N ARG A 352 -19.54 3.73 -23.22
CA ARG A 352 -18.50 2.68 -23.35
C ARG A 352 -17.48 2.64 -22.20
N THR A 353 -17.21 3.80 -21.60
CA THR A 353 -16.45 4.01 -20.35
C THR A 353 -16.79 3.03 -19.23
N LYS A 354 -18.07 2.94 -18.83
CA LYS A 354 -18.47 2.14 -17.67
C LYS A 354 -18.37 0.65 -17.98
N TRP A 355 -18.75 0.27 -19.20
CA TRP A 355 -18.63 -1.11 -19.67
C TRP A 355 -17.17 -1.57 -19.67
N ASP A 356 -16.24 -0.76 -20.19
CA ASP A 356 -14.81 -1.07 -20.22
C ASP A 356 -14.25 -1.20 -18.79
N HIS A 357 -14.62 -0.29 -17.89
CA HIS A 357 -14.23 -0.34 -16.48
C HIS A 357 -14.67 -1.65 -15.79
N PHE A 358 -15.94 -2.03 -15.87
CA PHE A 358 -16.43 -3.25 -15.23
C PHE A 358 -15.89 -4.53 -15.89
N ARG A 359 -15.60 -4.49 -17.21
CA ARG A 359 -14.90 -5.57 -17.89
C ARG A 359 -13.49 -5.75 -17.34
N MET A 360 -12.72 -4.67 -17.15
CA MET A 360 -11.36 -4.74 -16.62
C MET A 360 -11.36 -5.25 -15.18
N CYS A 361 -12.17 -4.67 -14.29
CA CYS A 361 -12.28 -5.13 -12.89
C CYS A 361 -12.69 -6.60 -12.81
N GLY A 362 -13.71 -7.01 -13.59
CA GLY A 362 -14.16 -8.40 -13.64
C GLY A 362 -13.10 -9.37 -14.20
N GLY A 363 -12.27 -8.90 -15.14
CA GLY A 363 -11.13 -9.63 -15.69
C GLY A 363 -10.06 -9.89 -14.64
N SER A 364 -9.58 -8.85 -13.98
CA SER A 364 -8.57 -8.97 -12.91
C SER A 364 -9.09 -9.74 -11.71
N TRP A 365 -10.36 -9.54 -11.33
CA TRP A 365 -11.01 -10.35 -10.30
C TRP A 365 -10.95 -11.83 -10.68
N ARG A 366 -11.36 -12.21 -11.91
CA ARG A 366 -11.25 -13.62 -12.34
C ARG A 366 -9.81 -14.14 -12.38
N HIS A 367 -8.86 -13.32 -12.80
CA HIS A 367 -7.44 -13.69 -12.80
C HIS A 367 -6.98 -14.11 -11.40
N MET A 368 -7.27 -13.30 -10.38
CA MET A 368 -6.96 -13.64 -8.98
C MET A 368 -7.60 -14.98 -8.55
N ALA A 369 -8.84 -15.28 -8.96
CA ALA A 369 -9.49 -16.57 -8.66
C ALA A 369 -8.73 -17.75 -9.23
N LYS A 370 -8.15 -17.59 -10.42
CA LYS A 370 -7.33 -18.61 -11.06
C LYS A 370 -6.06 -18.86 -10.25
N SER A 371 -5.34 -17.81 -9.86
CA SER A 371 -4.12 -17.91 -9.05
C SER A 371 -4.37 -18.53 -7.67
N LEU A 372 -5.56 -18.32 -7.10
CA LEU A 372 -5.97 -18.96 -5.84
C LEU A 372 -6.52 -20.39 -6.00
N GLY A 373 -6.55 -20.94 -7.22
CA GLY A 373 -7.12 -22.28 -7.49
C GLY A 373 -8.64 -22.36 -7.30
N LEU A 374 -9.34 -21.23 -7.25
CA LEU A 374 -10.79 -21.15 -7.01
C LEU A 374 -11.62 -21.31 -8.29
N ASP A 375 -11.02 -21.16 -9.47
CA ASP A 375 -11.72 -21.16 -10.76
C ASP A 375 -12.59 -22.41 -11.01
N PRO A 376 -12.14 -23.66 -10.74
CA PRO A 376 -13.01 -24.83 -10.89
C PRO A 376 -14.23 -24.80 -9.96
N LYS A 377 -14.05 -24.34 -8.71
CA LYS A 377 -15.15 -24.24 -7.73
C LYS A 377 -16.13 -23.14 -8.12
N ILE A 378 -15.63 -21.99 -8.58
CA ILE A 378 -16.47 -20.89 -9.07
C ILE A 378 -17.29 -21.34 -10.28
N THR A 379 -16.65 -21.99 -11.25
CA THR A 379 -17.31 -22.52 -12.44
C THR A 379 -18.41 -23.52 -12.07
N ALA A 380 -18.09 -24.51 -11.23
CA ALA A 380 -19.07 -25.49 -10.75
C ALA A 380 -20.26 -24.83 -10.02
N LEU A 381 -20.03 -23.79 -9.22
CA LEU A 381 -21.10 -23.05 -8.54
C LEU A 381 -21.97 -22.25 -9.53
N LEU A 382 -21.37 -21.61 -10.53
CA LEU A 382 -22.10 -20.89 -11.57
C LEU A 382 -22.91 -21.86 -12.47
N GLU A 383 -22.38 -23.04 -12.76
CA GLU A 383 -23.02 -24.08 -13.57
C GLU A 383 -24.05 -24.91 -12.79
N SER A 384 -23.99 -24.90 -11.45
CA SER A 384 -24.89 -25.71 -10.60
C SER A 384 -26.38 -25.44 -10.84
N GLY A 385 -26.73 -24.31 -11.46
CA GLY A 385 -28.11 -23.93 -11.73
C GLY A 385 -28.97 -23.74 -10.47
N LYS A 386 -28.35 -23.72 -9.29
CA LYS A 386 -29.05 -23.56 -8.03
C LYS A 386 -29.66 -22.15 -7.97
N ARG A 387 -30.96 -22.11 -7.66
CA ARG A 387 -31.74 -20.88 -7.56
C ARG A 387 -32.15 -20.61 -6.13
N CYS A 388 -32.23 -19.34 -5.78
CA CYS A 388 -32.90 -18.89 -4.57
C CYS A 388 -34.35 -19.39 -4.58
N HIS A 389 -34.71 -20.10 -3.53
CA HIS A 389 -36.04 -20.67 -3.35
C HIS A 389 -37.12 -19.62 -3.13
N TYR A 390 -36.75 -18.42 -2.70
CA TYR A 390 -37.68 -17.30 -2.58
C TYR A 390 -38.20 -16.91 -3.97
N SER A 391 -39.45 -17.26 -4.26
CA SER A 391 -40.08 -17.12 -5.59
C SER A 391 -40.14 -15.69 -6.11
N ARG A 392 -40.06 -14.70 -5.22
CA ARG A 392 -40.02 -13.26 -5.54
C ARG A 392 -38.63 -12.67 -5.40
N CYS A 393 -37.58 -13.49 -5.38
CA CYS A 393 -36.22 -12.99 -5.47
C CYS A 393 -36.09 -12.20 -6.78
N ALA A 394 -35.58 -10.97 -6.70
CA ALA A 394 -35.35 -10.16 -7.90
C ALA A 394 -34.23 -10.73 -8.79
N ALA A 395 -33.42 -11.64 -8.24
CA ALA A 395 -32.36 -12.35 -8.93
C ALA A 395 -32.31 -13.82 -8.42
N PRO A 396 -33.26 -14.67 -8.82
CA PRO A 396 -33.39 -16.03 -8.28
C PRO A 396 -32.20 -16.91 -8.67
N ASP A 397 -31.59 -16.71 -9.84
CA ASP A 397 -30.35 -17.39 -10.22
C ASP A 397 -29.09 -16.87 -9.49
N ASP A 398 -29.23 -15.80 -8.71
CA ASP A 398 -28.14 -15.14 -8.01
C ASP A 398 -28.13 -15.52 -6.52
N LEU A 399 -27.62 -16.72 -6.19
CA LEU A 399 -27.37 -17.14 -4.80
C LEU A 399 -26.35 -16.29 -4.00
N ALA A 400 -25.88 -15.15 -4.53
CA ALA A 400 -24.89 -14.25 -3.94
C ALA A 400 -23.68 -14.98 -3.29
N GLY A 401 -23.34 -16.17 -3.82
CA GLY A 401 -22.39 -17.13 -3.22
C GLY A 401 -22.71 -17.63 -1.81
N GLY A 402 -23.70 -17.07 -1.12
CA GLY A 402 -24.17 -17.52 0.18
C GLY A 402 -25.31 -18.49 0.00
N GLU A 403 -25.03 -19.79 0.08
CA GLU A 403 -26.09 -20.80 0.18
C GLU A 403 -26.59 -20.84 1.63
N LEU A 404 -27.62 -20.05 1.95
CA LEU A 404 -28.34 -20.24 3.20
C LEU A 404 -29.33 -21.37 3.01
N THR A 405 -29.14 -22.47 3.72
CA THR A 405 -30.13 -23.54 3.78
C THR A 405 -31.13 -23.27 4.89
N CYS A 406 -32.37 -23.75 4.74
CA CYS A 406 -33.29 -23.76 5.87
C CYS A 406 -32.72 -24.65 6.98
N PRO A 407 -32.55 -24.15 8.21
CA PRO A 407 -31.92 -24.93 9.30
C PRO A 407 -32.77 -26.12 9.76
N LEU A 408 -34.04 -26.19 9.34
CA LEU A 408 -34.96 -27.26 9.74
C LEU A 408 -35.01 -28.41 8.73
N CYS A 409 -35.15 -28.11 7.43
CA CYS A 409 -35.31 -29.14 6.40
C CYS A 409 -34.08 -29.31 5.51
N LEU A 410 -33.14 -28.36 5.54
CA LEU A 410 -31.92 -28.33 4.70
C LEU A 410 -32.16 -28.35 3.18
N VAL A 411 -33.43 -28.25 2.74
CA VAL A 411 -33.82 -28.35 1.32
C VAL A 411 -33.72 -27.03 0.56
N PRO A 412 -34.41 -25.94 0.94
CA PRO A 412 -34.37 -24.71 0.16
C PRO A 412 -33.05 -23.98 0.40
N THR A 413 -32.51 -23.41 -0.68
CA THR A 413 -31.36 -22.52 -0.66
C THR A 413 -31.81 -21.08 -0.89
N TYR A 414 -31.24 -20.14 -0.14
CA TYR A 414 -31.54 -18.72 -0.25
C TYR A 414 -30.29 -17.92 -0.54
N CYS A 415 -30.40 -16.91 -1.40
CA CYS A 415 -29.27 -16.03 -1.74
C CYS A 415 -28.88 -15.05 -0.63
N SER A 416 -29.77 -14.82 0.33
CA SER A 416 -29.57 -13.83 1.39
C SER A 416 -30.45 -14.11 2.60
N PRO A 417 -30.06 -13.62 3.81
CA PRO A 417 -30.89 -13.73 5.00
C PRO A 417 -32.26 -13.07 4.81
N GLN A 418 -32.32 -12.02 3.99
CA GLN A 418 -33.55 -11.32 3.66
C GLN A 418 -34.50 -12.19 2.83
N CYS A 419 -33.98 -12.90 1.82
CA CYS A 419 -34.79 -13.83 1.02
C CYS A 419 -35.29 -15.00 1.87
N GLN A 420 -34.43 -15.56 2.71
CA GLN A 420 -34.83 -16.58 3.69
C GLN A 420 -35.93 -16.08 4.63
N ALA A 421 -35.73 -14.91 5.25
CA ALA A 421 -36.70 -14.34 6.18
C ALA A 421 -38.05 -14.01 5.52
N ARG A 422 -38.03 -13.52 4.27
CA ARG A 422 -39.25 -13.21 3.51
C ARG A 422 -40.00 -14.47 3.11
N ASP A 423 -39.29 -15.50 2.65
CA ASP A 423 -39.87 -16.80 2.30
C ASP A 423 -40.45 -17.53 3.52
N TRP A 424 -39.82 -17.36 4.69
CA TRP A 424 -40.35 -17.86 5.96
C TRP A 424 -41.58 -17.12 6.47
N LYS A 425 -41.66 -15.80 6.26
CA LYS A 425 -42.68 -14.97 6.90
C LYS A 425 -43.94 -14.81 6.05
N PHE A 426 -43.78 -14.70 4.74
CA PHE A 426 -44.87 -14.28 3.86
C PHE A 426 -45.36 -15.45 3.02
N ASP A 427 -46.68 -15.64 3.01
CA ASP A 427 -47.35 -16.57 2.12
C ASP A 427 -47.65 -15.84 0.80
N PHE A 428 -47.21 -16.42 -0.31
CA PHE A 428 -47.42 -15.90 -1.66
C PHE A 428 -48.36 -16.79 -2.50
N GLY A 429 -49.27 -17.53 -1.86
CA GLY A 429 -50.30 -18.34 -2.50
C GLY A 429 -50.00 -19.84 -2.54
N LEU A 430 -48.86 -20.27 -1.99
CA LEU A 430 -48.46 -21.67 -1.88
C LEU A 430 -48.28 -22.12 -0.42
N GLY A 431 -48.40 -21.21 0.55
CA GLY A 431 -47.95 -21.37 1.93
C GLY A 431 -46.55 -20.79 2.13
N SER A 432 -46.33 -20.09 3.24
CA SER A 432 -44.97 -19.67 3.63
C SER A 432 -44.10 -20.89 3.89
N HIS A 433 -42.78 -20.80 3.65
CA HIS A 433 -41.90 -21.94 3.90
C HIS A 433 -41.95 -22.36 5.38
N LYS A 434 -42.20 -21.44 6.32
CA LYS A 434 -42.40 -21.76 7.74
C LYS A 434 -43.59 -22.70 8.00
N GLN A 435 -44.67 -22.59 7.21
CA GLN A 435 -45.85 -23.45 7.34
C GLN A 435 -45.63 -24.83 6.72
N LEU A 436 -44.82 -24.91 5.67
CA LEU A 436 -44.62 -26.13 4.88
C LEU A 436 -43.36 -26.92 5.29
N CYS A 437 -42.45 -26.31 6.04
CA CYS A 437 -41.16 -26.89 6.39
C CYS A 437 -41.33 -28.10 7.31
N LYS A 438 -40.91 -29.28 6.84
CA LYS A 438 -40.80 -30.50 7.64
C LYS A 438 -39.35 -30.67 8.10
N ARG A 439 -39.11 -30.90 9.39
CA ARG A 439 -37.76 -31.18 9.90
C ARG A 439 -37.16 -32.40 9.18
N SER A 440 -35.93 -32.27 8.70
CA SER A 440 -35.17 -33.43 8.23
C SER A 440 -34.85 -34.31 9.44
N THR A 441 -35.26 -35.58 9.41
CA THR A 441 -34.90 -36.60 10.40
C THR A 441 -33.45 -37.02 10.28
#